data_AF-A0A9P6TZK7-F1
#
_entry.id   AF-A0A9P6TZK7-F1
#
_cell.length_a   1.000
_cell.length_b   1.000
_cell.length_c   1.000
_cell.angle_alpha   90.00
_cell.angle_beta   90.00
_cell.angle_gamma   90.00
#
_symmetry.space_group_name_H-M   'P 1'
#
loop_
_entity.id
_entity.type
_entity.pdbx_description
1 polymer ?
#
loop_
_entity_poly.entity_id
_entity_poly.type
_entity_poly.pdbx_seq_one_letter_code
_entity_poly.pdbx_strand_id
1 'polypeptide(L)'
;MLFAFITRGHWQPKLEELRDRLRYTRLNFLGDQESTFQSNIEEGLTSNNFDIQQNLLDGDNRAGLEDVDEIRKIMKKYKCNFDQARLIRQQKKLEANGIDPRTGLPTDPKAVMFKPRP
;
A
#
# COMPACT_ATOMS: atom_id res chain seq x y z
N MET A 1 18.14 -37.88 13.90
CA MET A 1 17.46 -36.88 14.76
C MET A 1 18.31 -36.37 15.93
N LEU A 2 19.22 -37.15 16.54
CA LEU A 2 20.02 -36.69 17.70
C LEU A 2 21.11 -35.65 17.38
N PHE A 3 21.77 -35.74 16.21
CA PHE A 3 22.87 -34.85 15.84
C PHE A 3 22.45 -33.37 15.69
N ALA A 4 21.20 -33.12 15.24
CA ALA A 4 20.64 -31.77 15.15
C ALA A 4 20.38 -31.16 16.54
N PHE A 5 20.12 -31.98 17.55
CA PHE A 5 19.86 -31.53 18.93
C PHE A 5 21.15 -31.15 19.67
N ILE A 6 22.22 -31.94 19.52
CA ILE A 6 23.50 -31.69 20.21
C ILE A 6 24.22 -30.47 19.62
N THR A 7 24.11 -30.26 18.31
CA THR A 7 24.72 -29.11 17.63
C THR A 7 23.90 -27.82 17.77
N ARG A 8 22.63 -27.91 18.24
CA ARG A 8 21.69 -26.79 18.40
C ARG A 8 22.31 -25.60 19.14
N GLY A 9 23.02 -25.85 20.24
CA GLY A 9 23.58 -24.76 21.08
C GLY A 9 24.64 -23.91 20.37
N HIS A 10 25.36 -24.49 19.42
CA HIS A 10 26.42 -23.78 18.68
C HIS A 10 25.86 -22.97 17.49
N TRP A 11 24.74 -23.43 16.90
CA TRP A 11 24.08 -22.77 15.79
C TRP A 11 23.04 -21.73 16.22
N GLN A 12 22.54 -21.81 17.46
CA GLN A 12 21.58 -20.85 18.02
C GLN A 12 22.04 -19.39 17.95
N PRO A 13 23.22 -18.98 18.45
CA PRO A 13 23.62 -17.58 18.41
C PRO A 13 23.80 -17.06 16.98
N LYS A 14 24.28 -17.91 16.06
CA LYS A 14 24.44 -17.58 14.65
C LYS A 14 23.10 -17.40 13.94
N LEU A 15 22.11 -18.22 14.32
CA LEU A 15 20.74 -18.11 13.83
C LEU A 15 20.05 -16.86 14.38
N GLU A 16 20.26 -16.52 15.66
CA GLU A 16 19.76 -15.29 16.27
C GLU A 16 20.40 -14.05 15.63
N GLU A 17 21.72 -14.05 15.38
CA GLU A 17 22.40 -12.94 14.69
C GLU A 17 21.92 -12.79 13.24
N LEU A 18 21.75 -13.90 12.51
CA LEU A 18 21.16 -13.86 11.16
C LEU A 18 19.71 -13.39 11.21
N ARG A 19 18.91 -13.83 12.17
CA ARG A 19 17.53 -13.38 12.36
C ARG A 19 17.47 -11.90 12.68
N ASP A 20 18.35 -11.40 13.54
CA ASP A 20 18.39 -9.99 13.91
C ASP A 20 18.89 -9.13 12.74
N ARG A 21 19.93 -9.56 12.01
CA ARG A 21 20.35 -8.90 10.75
C ARG A 21 19.19 -8.86 9.73
N LEU A 22 18.45 -9.95 9.58
CA LEU A 22 17.28 -10.01 8.70
C LEU A 22 16.09 -9.20 9.22
N ARG A 23 15.95 -9.01 10.54
CA ARG A 23 14.96 -8.12 11.17
C ARG A 23 15.29 -6.64 10.97
N TYR A 24 16.58 -6.26 11.05
CA TYR A 24 17.02 -4.91 10.70
C TYR A 24 16.90 -4.63 9.19
N THR A 25 16.90 -5.68 8.37
CA THR A 25 16.69 -5.61 6.93
C THR A 25 15.24 -6.00 6.58
N ARG A 26 14.26 -5.23 7.08
CA ARG A 26 12.82 -5.23 6.70
C ARG A 26 12.39 -6.34 5.72
N LEU A 27 12.20 -7.56 6.21
CA LEU A 27 11.62 -8.65 5.43
C LEU A 27 10.10 -8.57 5.49
N ASN A 28 9.51 -7.84 4.54
CA ASN A 28 8.07 -7.84 4.24
C ASN A 28 7.60 -9.16 3.58
N PHE A 29 8.22 -10.31 3.87
CA PHE A 29 8.02 -11.53 3.07
C PHE A 29 7.04 -12.54 3.69
N LEU A 30 6.64 -12.41 4.95
CA LEU A 30 5.78 -13.41 5.63
C LEU A 30 4.72 -12.82 6.59
N GLY A 31 4.59 -11.51 6.69
CA GLY A 31 3.54 -10.87 7.49
C GLY A 31 2.41 -10.46 6.59
N ASP A 32 1.19 -10.92 6.88
CA ASP A 32 -0.04 -10.28 6.42
C ASP A 32 -0.02 -8.87 7.02
N GLN A 33 0.56 -7.93 6.26
CA GLN A 33 0.90 -6.61 6.74
C GLN A 33 -0.37 -5.78 6.68
N GLU A 34 -1.16 -5.80 7.75
CA GLU A 34 -2.10 -4.72 8.02
C GLU A 34 -1.30 -3.41 7.91
N SER A 35 -1.59 -2.63 6.87
CA SER A 35 -0.87 -1.41 6.54
C SER A 35 -1.21 -0.33 7.56
N THR A 36 -0.48 -0.32 8.67
CA THR A 36 -0.64 0.69 9.72
C THR A 36 -0.28 2.09 9.20
N PHE A 37 -0.90 3.13 9.77
CA PHE A 37 -0.59 4.53 9.45
C PHE A 37 0.91 4.83 9.58
N GLN A 38 1.59 4.26 10.59
CA GLN A 38 3.04 4.37 10.77
C GLN A 38 3.82 3.82 9.57
N SER A 39 3.49 2.60 9.11
CA SER A 39 4.15 2.00 7.94
C SER A 39 3.96 2.85 6.68
N ASN A 40 2.76 3.40 6.50
CA ASN A 40 2.44 4.22 5.33
C ASN A 40 3.25 5.53 5.30
N ILE A 41 3.45 6.15 6.46
CA ILE A 41 4.31 7.33 6.62
C ILE A 41 5.75 7.01 6.23
N GLU A 42 6.29 5.92 6.76
CA GLU A 42 7.68 5.49 6.50
C GLU A 42 7.92 5.13 5.03
N GLU A 43 6.88 4.66 4.34
CA GLU A 43 6.91 4.37 2.90
C GLU A 43 6.68 5.59 2.01
N GLY A 44 6.44 6.77 2.58
CA GLY A 44 6.19 8.00 1.83
C GLY A 44 4.80 8.05 1.18
N LEU A 45 3.83 7.31 1.73
CA LEU A 45 2.42 7.31 1.29
C LEU A 45 1.62 8.45 1.94
N THR A 46 2.24 9.63 1.99
CA THR A 46 1.69 10.85 2.57
C THR A 46 2.07 12.03 1.68
N SER A 47 1.21 13.03 1.59
CA SER A 47 1.45 14.26 0.82
C SER A 47 0.86 15.47 1.53
N ASN A 48 1.16 16.68 1.04
CA ASN A 48 0.61 17.92 1.62
C ASN A 48 -0.93 17.94 1.60
N ASN A 49 -1.54 17.35 0.56
CA ASN A 49 -2.99 17.26 0.42
C ASN A 49 -3.58 16.02 1.12
N PHE A 50 -2.74 15.12 1.62
CA PHE A 50 -3.15 13.88 2.27
C PHE A 50 -2.18 13.58 3.41
N ASP A 51 -2.38 14.30 4.51
CA ASP A 51 -1.62 14.12 5.74
C ASP A 51 -2.29 13.06 6.63
N ILE A 52 -1.54 12.01 6.95
CA ILE A 52 -1.98 10.92 7.83
C ILE A 52 -1.34 10.97 9.21
N GLN A 53 -0.46 11.94 9.49
CA GLN A 53 0.22 12.10 10.78
C GLN A 53 -0.77 12.36 11.92
N GLN A 54 -1.75 13.24 11.69
CA GLN A 54 -2.76 13.55 12.72
C GLN A 54 -3.60 12.33 13.09
N ASN A 55 -4.01 11.53 12.10
CA ASN A 55 -4.79 10.31 12.36
C ASN A 55 -4.00 9.29 13.22
N LEU A 56 -2.68 9.24 13.05
CA LEU A 56 -1.80 8.42 13.89
C LEU A 56 -1.75 8.94 15.33
N LEU A 57 -1.64 10.26 15.51
CA LEU A 57 -1.59 10.91 16.84
C LEU A 57 -2.92 10.76 17.59
N ASP A 58 -4.04 10.83 16.87
CA ASP A 58 -5.39 10.72 17.44
C ASP A 58 -5.80 9.26 17.75
N GLY A 59 -4.95 8.28 17.42
CA GLY A 59 -5.22 6.86 17.67
C GLY A 59 -6.40 6.32 16.86
N ASP A 60 -6.54 6.77 15.61
CA ASP A 60 -7.64 6.35 14.74
C ASP A 60 -7.54 4.86 14.39
N ASN A 61 -8.65 4.12 14.62
CA ASN A 61 -8.76 2.68 14.38
C ASN A 61 -9.21 2.32 12.95
N ARG A 62 -9.44 3.30 12.07
CA ARG A 62 -9.76 3.01 10.66
C ARG A 62 -8.59 2.28 10.01
N ALA A 63 -8.89 1.35 9.09
CA ALA A 63 -7.91 0.54 8.35
C ALA A 63 -6.90 1.36 7.51
N GLY A 64 -7.09 2.68 7.41
CA GLY A 64 -6.18 3.60 6.75
C GLY A 64 -6.37 3.62 5.24
N LEU A 65 -5.26 3.82 4.52
CA LEU A 65 -5.26 3.94 3.07
C LEU A 65 -5.52 2.57 2.45
N GLU A 66 -6.70 2.36 1.87
CA GLU A 66 -7.01 1.16 1.10
C GLU A 66 -6.13 1.08 -0.16
N ASP A 67 -5.77 -0.14 -0.57
CA ASP A 67 -5.02 -0.44 -1.81
C ASP A 67 -3.55 0.06 -1.86
N VAL A 68 -2.86 0.08 -0.73
CA VAL A 68 -1.44 0.49 -0.61
C VAL A 68 -0.53 -0.20 -1.64
N ASP A 69 -0.70 -1.50 -1.84
CA ASP A 69 0.15 -2.29 -2.74
C ASP A 69 0.01 -1.87 -4.20
N GLU A 70 -1.20 -1.50 -4.63
CA GLU A 70 -1.45 -1.04 -5.99
C GLU A 70 -0.78 0.32 -6.22
N ILE A 71 -0.93 1.24 -5.27
CA ILE A 71 -0.28 2.57 -5.32
C ILE A 71 1.23 2.40 -5.37
N ARG A 72 1.80 1.55 -4.50
CA ARG A 72 3.24 1.26 -4.47
C ARG A 72 3.74 0.70 -5.81
N LYS A 73 2.96 -0.19 -6.43
CA LYS A 73 3.27 -0.74 -7.76
C LYS A 73 3.25 0.34 -8.85
N ILE A 74 2.30 1.26 -8.80
CA ILE A 74 2.20 2.38 -9.75
C ILE A 74 3.37 3.35 -9.55
N MET A 75 3.70 3.73 -8.31
CA MET A 75 4.85 4.58 -8.00
C MET A 75 6.15 3.97 -8.54
N LYS A 76 6.37 2.66 -8.31
CA LYS A 76 7.55 1.95 -8.82
C LYS A 76 7.60 1.89 -10.35
N LYS A 77 6.45 1.64 -11.00
CA LYS A 77 6.33 1.46 -12.45
C LYS A 77 6.47 2.79 -13.22
N TYR A 78 5.81 3.84 -12.75
CA TYR A 78 5.75 5.13 -13.46
C TYR A 78 6.69 6.19 -12.88
N LYS A 79 7.43 5.87 -11.81
CA LYS A 79 8.38 6.78 -11.14
C LYS A 79 7.74 8.13 -10.80
N CYS A 80 6.54 8.08 -10.23
CA CYS A 80 5.70 9.23 -9.94
C CYS A 80 5.49 9.41 -8.43
N ASN A 81 5.05 10.60 -8.04
CA ASN A 81 4.75 10.92 -6.65
C ASN A 81 3.47 10.22 -6.17
N PHE A 82 3.27 10.16 -4.85
CA PHE A 82 2.11 9.53 -4.22
C PHE A 82 0.76 10.00 -4.79
N ASP A 83 0.56 11.31 -4.90
CA ASP A 83 -0.71 11.87 -5.42
C ASP A 83 -0.94 11.51 -6.89
N GLN A 84 0.13 11.52 -7.69
CA GLN A 84 0.06 11.11 -9.10
C GLN A 84 -0.27 9.62 -9.23
N ALA A 85 0.32 8.78 -8.37
CA ALA A 85 0.03 7.36 -8.34
C ALA A 85 -1.42 7.09 -7.97
N ARG A 86 -1.98 7.82 -6.99
CA ARG A 86 -3.40 7.76 -6.62
C ARG A 86 -4.31 8.18 -7.77
N LEU A 87 -3.96 9.26 -8.47
CA LEU A 87 -4.71 9.71 -9.65
C LEU A 87 -4.73 8.63 -10.74
N ILE A 88 -3.56 8.08 -11.09
CA ILE A 88 -3.44 7.01 -12.10
C ILE A 88 -4.24 5.77 -11.69
N ARG A 89 -4.18 5.40 -10.41
CA ARG A 89 -4.94 4.27 -9.87
C ARG A 89 -6.44 4.49 -10.04
N GLN A 90 -6.93 5.67 -9.67
CA GLN A 90 -8.35 6.00 -9.80
C GLN A 90 -8.80 6.02 -11.27
N GLN A 91 -7.99 6.58 -12.17
CA GLN A 91 -8.26 6.58 -13.60
C GLN A 91 -8.38 5.16 -14.16
N LYS A 92 -7.47 4.25 -13.79
CA LYS A 92 -7.55 2.85 -14.19
C LYS A 92 -8.79 2.15 -13.65
N LYS A 93 -9.18 2.46 -12.41
CA LYS A 93 -10.40 1.89 -11.81
C LYS A 93 -11.65 2.38 -12.56
N LEU A 94 -11.72 3.65 -12.94
CA LEU A 94 -12.81 4.19 -13.76
C LEU A 94 -12.88 3.50 -15.12
N GLU A 95 -11.75 3.41 -15.82
CA GLU A 95 -11.66 2.77 -17.13
C GLU A 95 -12.10 1.29 -17.07
N ALA A 96 -11.64 0.55 -16.06
CA ALA A 96 -12.02 -0.84 -15.83
C ALA A 96 -13.52 -1.03 -15.56
N ASN A 97 -14.20 0.00 -15.07
CA ASN A 97 -15.65 -0.01 -14.81
C ASN A 97 -16.47 0.64 -15.95
N GLY A 98 -15.87 0.89 -17.12
CA GLY A 98 -16.58 1.49 -18.25
C GLY A 98 -16.95 2.95 -18.02
N ILE A 99 -16.12 3.70 -17.30
CA ILE A 99 -16.26 5.14 -17.09
C ILE A 99 -15.05 5.83 -17.70
N ASP A 100 -15.28 6.84 -18.54
CA ASP A 100 -14.19 7.61 -19.13
C ASP A 100 -13.48 8.43 -18.03
N PRO A 101 -12.17 8.23 -17.78
CA PRO A 101 -11.45 8.93 -16.72
C PRO A 101 -11.34 10.45 -16.93
N ARG A 102 -11.53 10.94 -18.15
CA ARG A 102 -11.43 12.39 -18.45
C ARG A 102 -12.74 13.11 -18.24
N THR A 103 -13.85 12.54 -18.74
CA THR A 103 -15.17 13.16 -18.65
C THR A 103 -15.96 12.73 -17.41
N GLY A 104 -15.60 11.59 -16.81
CA GLY A 104 -16.35 10.97 -15.71
C GLY A 104 -17.68 10.33 -16.16
N LEU A 105 -17.91 10.24 -17.46
CA LEU A 105 -19.16 9.73 -18.02
C LEU A 105 -19.04 8.23 -18.33
N PRO A 106 -20.11 7.44 -18.12
CA PRO A 106 -20.20 6.08 -18.65
C PRO A 106 -19.85 6.01 -20.14
N THR A 107 -19.05 5.01 -20.52
CA THR A 107 -18.70 4.72 -21.93
C THR A 107 -19.76 3.87 -22.63
N ASP A 108 -20.78 3.40 -21.91
CA ASP A 108 -21.90 2.64 -22.46
C ASP A 108 -22.73 3.49 -23.44
N PRO A 109 -22.86 3.09 -24.72
CA PRO A 109 -23.68 3.81 -25.69
C PRO A 109 -25.16 3.90 -25.32
N LYS A 110 -25.64 3.05 -24.40
CA LYS A 110 -27.02 3.05 -23.91
C LYS A 110 -27.21 3.87 -22.63
N ALA A 111 -26.15 4.50 -22.12
CA ALA A 111 -26.25 5.31 -20.91
C ALA A 111 -27.17 6.52 -21.13
N VAL A 112 -28.23 6.60 -20.34
CA VAL A 112 -29.15 7.75 -20.32
C VAL A 112 -28.74 8.66 -19.17
N MET A 113 -28.44 9.93 -19.49
CA MET A 113 -28.03 10.91 -18.49
C MET A 113 -28.96 12.11 -18.49
N PHE A 114 -29.32 12.57 -17.30
CA PHE A 114 -30.16 13.75 -17.12
C PHE A 114 -29.27 14.98 -17.01
N LYS A 115 -29.50 15.98 -17.87
CA LYS A 115 -28.86 17.28 -17.71
C LYS A 115 -29.59 18.07 -16.62
N PRO A 116 -28.88 18.73 -15.70
CA PRO A 116 -29.52 19.61 -14.73
C PRO A 116 -30.29 20.71 -15.47
N ARG A 117 -31.48 21.07 -14.97
CA ARG A 117 -32.19 22.25 -15.49
C ARG A 117 -31.38 23.50 -15.14
N PRO A 118 -31.32 24.49 -16.05
CA PRO A 118 -30.64 25.76 -15.80
C PRO A 118 -31.26 26.51 -14.61
#